data_AF-A0AA42UDM2-F1
#
_entry.id   AF-A0AA42UDM2-F1
#
_cell.length_a   1.000
_cell.length_b   1.000
_cell.length_c   1.000
_cell.angle_alpha   90.00
_cell.angle_beta   90.00
_cell.angle_gamma   90.00
#
_symmetry.space_group_name_H-M   'P 1'
#
loop_
_entity.id
_entity.type
_entity.pdbx_description
1 polymer ?
#
loop_
_entity_poly.entity_id
_entity_poly.type
_entity_poly.pdbx_seq_one_letter_code
_entity_poly.pdbx_strand_id
1 'polypeptide(L)'
;MWQWAHLLGFNLYWLLAVTWQQPGTLLGMLLLHFIFSPRRGQDWRLIPVALAGCLLDILLWRLGLFHFPSGFPLWLLLLWCGFALTLSHGLPWLRPLPRWQQGLFGMVGGASSYMAGATMGAVNLPWGIWTSAVLLAVIWMWWLPVLLWVTVKLEGETR
;
A
#
# COMPACT_ATOMS: atom_id res chain seq x y z
N MET A 1 13.77 13.28 -10.45
CA MET A 1 12.86 14.26 -9.82
C MET A 1 11.41 13.78 -9.78
N TRP A 2 10.90 13.15 -10.85
CA TRP A 2 9.52 12.65 -10.92
C TRP A 2 9.12 11.61 -9.85
N GLN A 3 10.02 10.67 -9.53
CA GLN A 3 9.76 9.60 -8.53
C GLN A 3 9.51 10.16 -7.12
N TRP A 4 10.26 11.20 -6.73
CA TRP A 4 10.07 11.88 -5.44
C TRP A 4 8.75 12.64 -5.35
N ALA A 5 8.31 13.26 -6.46
CA ALA A 5 7.00 13.89 -6.52
C ALA A 5 5.87 12.87 -6.36
N HIS A 6 6.01 11.68 -6.95
CA HIS A 6 5.08 10.56 -6.74
C HIS A 6 5.07 10.06 -5.29
N LEU A 7 6.24 9.91 -4.67
CA LEU A 7 6.32 9.50 -3.26
C LEU A 7 5.65 10.52 -2.35
N LEU A 8 5.91 11.81 -2.55
CA LEU A 8 5.24 12.88 -1.78
C LEU A 8 3.73 12.89 -2.04
N GLY A 9 3.31 12.72 -3.30
CA GLY A 9 1.91 12.61 -3.68
C GLY A 9 1.22 11.41 -3.02
N PHE A 10 1.89 10.26 -2.94
CA PHE A 10 1.38 9.10 -2.23
C PHE A 10 1.32 9.31 -0.72
N ASN A 11 2.31 9.96 -0.10
CA ASN A 11 2.25 10.28 1.33
C ASN A 11 1.06 11.20 1.65
N LEU A 12 0.79 12.19 0.80
CA LEU A 12 -0.41 13.02 0.91
C LEU A 12 -1.67 12.16 0.71
N TYR A 13 -1.73 11.34 -0.33
CA TYR A 13 -2.85 10.43 -0.59
C TYR A 13 -3.15 9.51 0.60
N TRP A 14 -2.11 8.91 1.18
CA TRP A 14 -2.18 8.09 2.38
C TRP A 14 -2.69 8.88 3.58
N LEU A 15 -2.15 10.08 3.82
CA LEU A 15 -2.58 10.94 4.93
C LEU A 15 -4.06 11.31 4.80
N LEU A 16 -4.50 11.66 3.59
CA LEU A 16 -5.90 11.97 3.31
C LEU A 16 -6.80 10.73 3.55
N ALA A 17 -6.35 9.54 3.14
CA ALA A 17 -7.07 8.28 3.35
C ALA A 17 -7.28 7.99 4.84
N VAL A 18 -6.20 8.06 5.63
CA VAL A 18 -6.21 7.75 7.06
C VAL A 18 -6.99 8.80 7.87
N THR A 19 -6.89 10.07 7.49
CA THR A 19 -7.53 11.17 8.21
C THR A 19 -9.03 11.27 7.91
N TRP A 20 -9.42 11.27 6.64
CA TRP A 20 -10.82 11.46 6.26
C TRP A 20 -11.60 10.16 6.13
N GLN A 21 -10.95 9.05 5.77
CA GLN A 21 -11.60 7.75 5.58
C GLN A 21 -12.76 7.81 4.56
N GLN A 22 -12.72 8.79 3.64
CA GLN A 22 -13.74 9.02 2.62
C GLN A 22 -13.28 8.45 1.27
N PRO A 23 -13.99 7.48 0.68
CA PRO A 23 -13.58 6.88 -0.59
C PRO A 23 -13.65 7.88 -1.76
N GLY A 24 -14.56 8.85 -1.71
CA GLY A 24 -14.74 9.84 -2.78
C GLY A 24 -13.48 10.69 -3.04
N THR A 25 -12.81 11.14 -1.98
CA THR A 25 -11.57 11.93 -2.09
C THR A 25 -10.46 11.13 -2.76
N LEU A 26 -10.29 9.88 -2.34
CA LEU A 26 -9.27 8.98 -2.88
C LEU A 26 -9.55 8.58 -4.32
N LEU A 27 -10.82 8.35 -4.66
CA LEU A 27 -11.23 8.07 -6.02
C LEU A 27 -10.95 9.28 -6.93
N GLY A 28 -11.29 10.49 -6.48
CA GLY A 28 -11.01 11.72 -7.23
C GLY A 28 -9.52 11.89 -7.53
N MET A 29 -8.64 11.65 -6.54
CA MET A 29 -7.19 11.72 -6.74
C MET A 29 -6.66 10.64 -7.67
N LEU A 30 -7.16 9.41 -7.58
CA LEU A 30 -6.81 8.34 -8.51
C LEU A 30 -7.24 8.69 -9.93
N LEU A 31 -8.46 9.19 -10.11
CA LEU A 31 -8.97 9.60 -11.43
C LEU A 31 -8.11 10.74 -12.02
N LEU A 32 -7.76 11.75 -11.21
CA LEU A 32 -6.84 12.80 -11.64
C LEU A 32 -5.49 12.22 -12.04
N HIS A 33 -4.93 11.29 -11.25
CA HIS A 33 -3.70 10.61 -11.60
C HIS A 33 -3.81 9.90 -12.95
N PHE A 34 -4.87 9.12 -13.20
CA PHE A 34 -5.07 8.46 -14.49
C PHE A 34 -5.28 9.44 -15.64
N ILE A 35 -5.96 10.58 -15.42
CA ILE A 35 -6.15 11.62 -16.43
C ILE A 35 -4.80 12.21 -16.85
N PHE A 36 -3.93 12.53 -15.89
CA PHE A 36 -2.62 13.11 -16.18
C PHE A 36 -1.51 12.10 -16.44
N SER A 37 -1.73 10.81 -16.14
CA SER A 37 -0.74 9.75 -16.36
C SER A 37 -0.56 9.51 -17.86
N PRO A 38 0.65 9.72 -18.40
CA PRO A 38 0.95 9.43 -19.80
C PRO A 38 1.09 7.92 -20.08
N ARG A 39 1.01 7.05 -19.05
CA ARG A 39 1.25 5.60 -19.12
C ARG A 39 0.07 4.75 -18.63
N ARG A 40 -1.16 5.19 -18.88
CA ARG A 40 -2.41 4.54 -18.44
C ARG A 40 -2.44 3.02 -18.65
N GLY A 41 -1.91 2.52 -19.77
CA GLY A 41 -1.89 1.09 -20.09
C GLY A 41 -1.01 0.23 -19.18
N GLN A 42 0.06 0.78 -18.61
CA GLN A 42 0.89 0.09 -17.61
C GLN A 42 0.21 0.09 -16.24
N ASP A 43 -0.46 1.17 -15.87
CA ASP A 43 -1.12 1.33 -14.57
C ASP A 43 -2.23 0.27 -14.37
N TRP A 44 -2.99 -0.06 -15.41
CA TRP A 44 -4.01 -1.13 -15.36
C TRP A 44 -3.43 -2.51 -15.04
N ARG A 45 -2.17 -2.77 -15.42
CA ARG A 45 -1.52 -4.06 -15.15
C ARG A 45 -1.21 -4.26 -13.66
N LEU A 46 -1.31 -3.21 -12.85
CA LEU A 46 -1.01 -3.25 -11.42
C LEU A 46 -2.24 -3.60 -10.56
N ILE A 47 -3.43 -3.73 -11.16
CA ILE A 47 -4.64 -4.17 -10.45
C ILE A 47 -4.43 -5.45 -9.62
N PRO A 48 -3.78 -6.51 -10.13
CA PRO A 48 -3.53 -7.71 -9.33
C PRO A 48 -2.71 -7.44 -8.07
N VAL A 49 -1.78 -6.48 -8.09
CA VAL A 49 -0.96 -6.08 -6.94
C VAL A 49 -1.84 -5.40 -5.88
N ALA A 50 -2.70 -4.48 -6.30
CA ALA A 50 -3.66 -3.85 -5.41
C ALA A 50 -4.63 -4.87 -4.79
N LEU A 51 -5.19 -5.78 -5.62
CA LEU A 51 -6.07 -6.84 -5.16
C LEU A 51 -5.39 -7.79 -4.16
N ALA A 52 -4.14 -8.17 -4.40
CA ALA A 52 -3.39 -9.01 -3.48
C ALA A 52 -3.22 -8.33 -2.11
N GLY A 53 -2.91 -7.04 -2.09
CA GLY A 53 -2.85 -6.26 -0.86
C GLY A 53 -4.20 -6.16 -0.14
N CYS A 54 -5.27 -5.89 -0.87
CA CYS A 54 -6.62 -5.90 -0.32
C CYS A 54 -6.99 -7.26 0.28
N LEU A 55 -6.64 -8.37 -0.38
CA LEU A 55 -6.89 -9.72 0.12
C LEU A 55 -6.11 -9.99 1.42
N LEU A 56 -4.87 -9.52 1.52
CA LEU A 56 -4.09 -9.59 2.76
C LEU A 56 -4.81 -8.83 3.88
N ASP A 57 -5.25 -7.59 3.65
CA ASP A 57 -5.94 -6.80 4.67
C ASP A 57 -7.29 -7.40 5.07
N ILE A 58 -8.04 -7.95 4.10
CA ILE A 58 -9.28 -8.69 4.38
C ILE A 58 -8.99 -9.91 5.24
N LEU A 59 -7.91 -10.66 4.96
CA LEU A 59 -7.51 -11.79 5.76
C LEU A 59 -7.18 -11.36 7.20
N LEU A 60 -6.39 -10.29 7.37
CA LEU A 60 -6.04 -9.76 8.70
C LEU A 60 -7.27 -9.23 9.45
N TRP A 61 -8.23 -8.64 8.74
CA TRP A 61 -9.53 -8.26 9.30
C TRP A 61 -10.36 -9.48 9.73
N ARG A 62 -10.42 -10.53 8.90
CA ARG A 62 -11.15 -11.77 9.22
C ARG A 62 -10.53 -12.54 10.39
N LEU A 63 -9.21 -12.50 10.52
CA LEU A 63 -8.48 -13.08 11.66
C LEU A 63 -8.63 -12.24 12.93
N GLY A 64 -9.20 -11.03 12.84
CA GLY A 64 -9.45 -10.15 13.98
C GLY A 64 -8.25 -9.29 14.38
N LEU A 65 -7.17 -9.26 13.59
CA LEU A 65 -6.05 -8.34 13.79
C LEU A 65 -6.50 -6.89 13.53
N PHE A 66 -7.28 -6.68 12.47
CA PHE A 66 -7.91 -5.41 12.17
C PHE A 66 -9.37 -5.44 12.58
N HIS A 67 -9.86 -4.33 13.10
CA HIS A 67 -11.28 -4.15 13.36
C HIS A 67 -11.77 -2.80 12.81
N PHE A 68 -12.81 -2.88 11.99
CA PHE A 68 -13.51 -1.75 11.40
C PHE A 68 -14.99 -1.83 11.80
N PRO A 69 -15.56 -0.83 12.48
CA PRO A 69 -16.92 -0.89 13.01
C PRO A 69 -18.00 -1.11 11.93
N SER A 70 -17.80 -0.51 10.75
CA SER A 70 -18.78 -0.52 9.64
C SER A 70 -18.46 -1.56 8.56
N GLY A 71 -17.60 -2.55 8.86
CA GLY A 71 -17.09 -3.53 7.90
C GLY A 71 -15.86 -3.05 7.15
N PHE A 72 -15.38 -3.87 6.20
CA PHE A 72 -14.15 -3.59 5.47
C PHE A 72 -14.27 -2.29 4.64
N PRO A 73 -13.44 -1.26 4.89
CA PRO A 73 -13.64 0.05 4.32
C PRO A 73 -13.23 0.14 2.85
N LEU A 74 -14.06 0.78 2.04
CA LEU A 74 -13.75 1.03 0.62
C LEU A 74 -12.54 1.95 0.43
N TRP A 75 -12.28 2.87 1.36
CA TRP A 75 -11.12 3.76 1.26
C TRP A 75 -9.79 2.98 1.34
N LEU A 76 -9.76 1.84 2.04
CA LEU A 76 -8.55 1.00 2.14
C LEU A 76 -8.29 0.24 0.83
N LEU A 77 -9.35 -0.18 0.13
CA LEU A 77 -9.22 -0.73 -1.24
C LEU A 77 -8.59 0.30 -2.18
N LEU A 78 -9.07 1.55 -2.13
CA LEU A 78 -8.53 2.62 -2.95
C LEU A 78 -7.09 2.98 -2.54
N LEU A 79 -6.78 2.94 -1.25
CA LEU A 79 -5.42 3.14 -0.74
C LEU A 79 -4.45 2.14 -1.39
N TRP A 80 -4.83 0.87 -1.49
CA TRP A 80 -4.04 -0.17 -2.16
C TRP A 80 -3.83 0.10 -3.65
N CYS A 81 -4.83 0.64 -4.35
CA CYS A 81 -4.67 1.08 -5.74
C CYS A 81 -3.59 2.18 -5.85
N GLY A 82 -3.62 3.18 -4.97
CA GLY A 82 -2.59 4.22 -4.93
C GLY A 82 -1.21 3.69 -4.57
N PHE A 83 -1.13 2.71 -3.66
CA PHE A 83 0.11 2.07 -3.27
C PHE A 83 0.72 1.24 -4.41
N ALA A 84 -0.10 0.50 -5.16
CA ALA A 84 0.35 -0.28 -6.32
C ALA A 84 1.00 0.62 -7.39
N LEU A 85 0.43 1.80 -7.66
CA LEU A 85 1.02 2.81 -8.54
C LEU A 85 2.35 3.35 -7.99
N THR A 86 2.45 3.45 -6.67
CA THR A 86 3.67 3.92 -6.00
C THR A 86 4.81 2.90 -6.09
N LEU A 87 4.51 1.59 -6.06
CA LEU A 87 5.49 0.54 -6.33
C LEU A 87 6.08 0.64 -7.76
N SER A 88 5.26 1.08 -8.71
CA SER A 88 5.68 1.30 -10.09
C SER A 88 6.55 2.55 -10.25
N HIS A 89 5.97 3.70 -9.89
CA HIS A 89 6.52 5.01 -10.27
C HIS A 89 7.34 5.69 -9.16
N GLY A 90 7.05 5.39 -7.90
CA GLY A 90 7.67 6.02 -6.73
C GLY A 90 8.81 5.20 -6.10
N LEU A 91 8.73 3.88 -6.18
CA LEU A 91 9.70 2.95 -5.59
C LEU A 91 10.54 2.10 -6.58
N PRO A 92 10.80 2.52 -7.84
CA PRO A 92 11.62 1.70 -8.73
C PRO A 92 13.07 1.55 -8.24
N TRP A 93 13.55 2.46 -7.40
CA TRP A 93 14.86 2.39 -6.75
C TRP A 93 15.02 1.22 -5.76
N LEU A 94 13.92 0.64 -5.26
CA LEU A 94 13.97 -0.56 -4.41
C LEU A 94 14.22 -1.84 -5.22
N ARG A 95 13.85 -1.86 -6.51
CA ARG A 95 13.95 -3.03 -7.39
C ARG A 95 15.36 -3.61 -7.53
N PRO A 96 16.43 -2.80 -7.73
CA PRO A 96 17.78 -3.33 -7.85
C PRO A 96 18.38 -3.79 -6.51
N LEU A 97 17.78 -3.43 -5.36
CA LEU A 97 18.30 -3.83 -4.06
C LEU A 97 18.12 -5.34 -3.81
N PRO A 98 19.01 -5.97 -3.03
CA PRO A 98 18.82 -7.33 -2.54
C PRO A 98 17.48 -7.52 -1.82
N ARG A 99 16.89 -8.72 -1.95
CA ARG A 99 15.58 -9.05 -1.36
C ARG A 99 15.51 -8.82 0.15
N TRP A 100 16.61 -9.03 0.88
CA TRP A 100 16.65 -8.78 2.31
C TRP A 100 16.54 -7.28 2.65
N GLN A 101 17.14 -6.39 1.83
CA GLN A 101 16.99 -4.94 2.01
C GLN A 101 15.57 -4.49 1.68
N GLN A 102 15.00 -5.00 0.58
CA GLN A 102 13.59 -4.77 0.26
C GLN A 102 12.68 -5.19 1.43
N GLY A 103 12.99 -6.33 2.06
CA GLY A 103 12.28 -6.81 3.24
C GLY A 103 12.42 -5.86 4.43
N LEU A 104 13.61 -5.33 4.72
CA LEU A 104 13.79 -4.35 5.80
C LEU A 104 12.98 -3.06 5.55
N PHE A 105 12.96 -2.55 4.31
CA PHE A 105 12.12 -1.41 3.97
C PHE A 105 10.63 -1.72 4.11
N GLY A 106 10.19 -2.93 3.74
CA GLY A 106 8.83 -3.39 3.95
C GLY A 106 8.47 -3.49 5.42
N MET A 107 9.31 -4.14 6.20
CA MET A 107 9.16 -4.31 7.65
C MET A 107 8.94 -2.96 8.34
N VAL A 108 9.80 -1.97 8.07
CA VAL A 108 9.70 -0.64 8.69
C VAL A 108 8.56 0.17 8.09
N GLY A 109 8.52 0.33 6.76
CA GLY A 109 7.55 1.20 6.09
C GLY A 109 6.12 0.68 6.17
N GLY A 110 5.92 -0.62 5.92
CA GLY A 110 4.63 -1.28 6.00
C GLY A 110 4.10 -1.26 7.43
N ALA A 111 4.84 -1.81 8.41
CA ALA A 111 4.36 -1.84 9.79
C ALA A 111 4.07 -0.44 10.33
N SER A 112 5.00 0.52 10.15
CA SER A 112 4.80 1.89 10.64
C SER A 112 3.56 2.56 10.03
N SER A 113 3.22 2.26 8.77
CA SER A 113 2.01 2.76 8.12
C SER A 113 0.73 2.30 8.83
N TYR A 114 0.61 1.00 9.14
CA TYR A 114 -0.55 0.49 9.89
C TYR A 114 -0.56 0.97 11.34
N MET A 115 0.61 1.06 11.99
CA MET A 115 0.69 1.59 13.34
C MET A 115 0.26 3.06 13.38
N ALA A 116 0.71 3.87 12.43
CA ALA A 116 0.29 5.26 12.30
C ALA A 116 -1.22 5.37 12.04
N GLY A 117 -1.75 4.55 11.12
CA GLY A 117 -3.19 4.45 10.87
C GLY A 117 -3.99 4.11 12.13
N ALA A 118 -3.50 3.18 12.95
CA ALA A 118 -4.12 2.83 14.22
C ALA A 118 -4.06 3.97 15.24
N THR A 119 -2.93 4.67 15.36
CA THR A 119 -2.80 5.83 16.27
C THR A 119 -3.69 7.00 15.87
N MET A 120 -3.98 7.14 14.57
CA MET A 120 -4.90 8.15 14.03
C MET A 120 -6.37 7.70 14.08
N GLY A 121 -6.67 6.50 14.62
CA GLY A 121 -8.03 5.99 14.74
C GLY A 121 -8.64 5.45 13.44
N ALA A 122 -7.83 5.21 12.40
CA ALA A 122 -8.32 4.67 11.12
C ALA A 122 -8.55 3.16 11.14
N VAL A 123 -7.87 2.44 12.03
CA VAL A 123 -8.05 1.00 12.24
C VAL A 123 -7.87 0.65 13.72
N ASN A 124 -8.75 -0.18 14.26
CA ASN A 124 -8.56 -0.71 15.61
C ASN A 124 -7.74 -2.01 15.54
N LEU A 125 -6.87 -2.22 16.53
CA LEU A 125 -5.98 -3.39 16.63
C LEU A 125 -6.32 -4.23 17.88
N PRO A 126 -7.33 -5.12 17.84
CA PRO A 126 -7.81 -5.84 19.02
C PRO A 126 -6.77 -6.75 19.67
N TRP A 127 -5.80 -7.24 18.90
CA TRP A 127 -4.70 -8.09 19.39
C TRP A 127 -3.63 -7.32 20.18
N GLY A 128 -3.81 -5.99 20.31
CA GLY A 128 -2.87 -5.09 20.97
C GLY A 128 -1.84 -4.51 20.01
N ILE A 129 -1.27 -3.38 20.41
CA ILE A 129 -0.36 -2.57 19.60
C ILE A 129 0.95 -3.32 19.29
N TRP A 130 1.53 -4.00 20.27
CA TRP A 130 2.83 -4.68 20.14
C TRP A 130 2.74 -5.95 19.30
N THR A 131 1.76 -6.82 19.58
CA THR A 131 1.53 -8.05 18.82
C THR A 131 1.26 -7.72 17.36
N SER A 132 0.40 -6.72 17.10
CA SER A 132 0.11 -6.26 15.76
C SER A 132 1.34 -5.69 15.06
N ALA A 133 2.12 -4.84 15.72
CA ALA A 133 3.32 -4.25 15.15
C ALA A 133 4.35 -5.31 14.72
N VAL A 134 4.64 -6.28 15.58
CA VAL A 134 5.61 -7.36 15.28
C VAL A 134 5.09 -8.23 14.14
N LEU A 135 3.82 -8.62 14.16
CA LEU A 135 3.23 -9.46 13.13
C LEU A 135 3.19 -8.75 11.77
N LEU A 136 2.80 -7.47 11.74
CA LEU A 136 2.81 -6.65 10.53
C LEU A 136 4.23 -6.44 10.01
N ALA A 137 5.21 -6.23 10.88
CA ALA A 137 6.61 -6.11 10.50
C ALA A 137 7.11 -7.39 9.81
N VAL A 138 6.81 -8.57 10.37
CA VAL A 138 7.16 -9.85 9.77
C VAL A 138 6.43 -10.05 8.43
N ILE A 139 5.12 -9.79 8.37
CA ILE A 139 4.35 -9.92 7.12
C ILE A 139 4.95 -9.04 6.04
N TRP A 140 5.17 -7.76 6.33
CA TRP A 140 5.66 -6.81 5.34
C TRP A 140 7.12 -7.03 4.94
N MET A 141 7.92 -7.66 5.80
CA MET A 141 9.28 -8.11 5.47
C MET A 141 9.28 -9.06 4.28
N TRP A 142 8.28 -9.94 4.17
CA TRP A 142 8.14 -10.88 3.05
C TRP A 142 7.27 -10.33 1.93
N TRP A 143 6.24 -9.54 2.29
CA TRP A 143 5.23 -9.06 1.36
C TRP A 143 5.79 -8.05 0.37
N LEU A 144 6.57 -7.05 0.82
CA LEU A 144 7.10 -6.02 -0.07
C LEU A 144 8.00 -6.58 -1.19
N PRO A 145 8.98 -7.48 -0.91
CA PRO A 145 9.76 -8.12 -1.98
C PRO A 145 8.89 -8.88 -2.99
N VAL A 146 7.81 -9.54 -2.54
CA VAL A 146 6.88 -10.25 -3.42
C VAL A 146 6.12 -9.27 -4.30
N LEU A 147 5.56 -8.19 -3.73
CA LEU A 147 4.85 -7.16 -4.49
C LEU A 147 5.77 -6.54 -5.54
N LEU A 148 7.00 -6.15 -5.18
CA LEU A 148 7.98 -5.60 -6.12
C LEU A 148 8.31 -6.59 -7.25
N TRP A 149 8.48 -7.87 -6.93
CA TRP A 149 8.74 -8.90 -7.94
C TRP A 149 7.57 -9.08 -8.91
N VAL A 150 6.33 -9.10 -8.40
CA VAL A 150 5.11 -9.18 -9.23
C VAL A 150 4.96 -7.93 -10.09
N THR A 151 5.17 -6.73 -9.54
CA THR A 151 5.13 -5.46 -10.27
C THR A 151 6.08 -5.47 -11.47
N VAL A 152 7.35 -5.84 -11.27
CA VAL A 152 8.34 -5.92 -12.36
C VAL A 152 7.89 -6.89 -13.46
N LYS A 153 7.35 -8.05 -13.06
CA LYS A 153 6.87 -9.06 -14.02
C LYS A 153 5.67 -8.59 -14.84
N LEU A 154 4.75 -7.82 -14.23
CA LEU A 154 3.56 -7.27 -14.88
C LEU A 154 3.88 -6.10 -15.81
N GLU A 155 4.90 -5.32 -15.47
CA GLU A 155 5.38 -4.22 -16.32
C GLU A 155 6.14 -4.73 -17.56
N GLY A 156 6.63 -5.98 -17.52
CA GLY A 156 7.39 -6.58 -18.62
C GLY A 156 8.84 -6.10 -18.67
N GLU A 157 9.34 -5.52 -17.57
CA GLU A 157 10.75 -5.14 -17.44
C GLU A 157 11.57 -6.40 -17.14
N THR A 158 12.38 -6.86 -18.10
CA THR A 158 13.42 -7.86 -17.82
C THR A 158 14.47 -7.26 -16.91
N ARG A 159 14.70 -7.93 -15.77
CA ARG A 159 15.75 -7.59 -14.78
C ARG A 159 17.13 -7.42 -15.40
#